data_AF-A0A942M8N2-F1
#
_entry.id   AF-A0A942M8N2-F1
#
_cell.length_a   1.000
_cell.length_b   1.000
_cell.length_c   1.000
_cell.angle_alpha   90.00
_cell.angle_beta   90.00
_cell.angle_gamma   90.00
#
_symmetry.space_group_name_H-M   'P 1'
#
loop_
_entity.id
_entity.type
_entity.pdbx_description
1 polymer ?
#
loop_
_entity_poly.entity_id
_entity_poly.type
_entity_poly.pdbx_seq_one_letter_code
_entity_poly.pdbx_strand_id
1 'polypeptide(L)'
;MRQKDTDIHKLINDGLRKIKANGVYDKIFNTYFGDGTPYQVAESKNTLGKTLNVAQDMAYAPFEFINDAGNPEGFDVDLIRAIAAEMGFAVNLINTNWDGIIPSLLAGNSDLIISAMTITEERAKSVTFSEPYFEATQYIAVKQGSKIKKLADLEGKKIGVQNATTGDFAVTDYFNLD
;
A
#
# COMPACT_ATOMS: atom_id res chain seq x y z
N MET A 1 1.02 10.94 2.38
CA MET A 1 0.32 12.18 2.80
C MET A 1 1.01 13.37 2.16
N ARG A 2 0.35 14.54 2.04
CA ARG A 2 1.07 15.75 1.60
C ARG A 2 2.00 16.20 2.73
N GLN A 3 3.10 16.87 2.39
CA GLN A 3 4.09 17.32 3.38
C GLN A 3 3.51 18.27 4.43
N LYS A 4 2.46 19.02 4.08
CA LYS A 4 1.76 19.92 5.00
C LYS A 4 0.79 19.23 5.97
N ASP A 5 0.45 17.95 5.75
CA ASP A 5 -0.60 17.25 6.51
C ASP A 5 -0.03 16.61 7.80
N THR A 6 0.66 17.40 8.63
CA THR A 6 1.38 16.92 9.83
C THR A 6 0.46 16.25 10.85
N ASP A 7 -0.77 16.72 10.99
CA ASP A 7 -1.76 16.11 11.90
C ASP A 7 -2.17 14.71 11.45
N ILE A 8 -2.33 14.51 10.14
CA ILE A 8 -2.66 13.19 9.57
C ILE A 8 -1.45 12.28 9.74
N HIS A 9 -0.24 12.78 9.48
CA HIS A 9 1.01 12.02 9.67
C HIS A 9 1.15 11.50 11.10
N LYS A 10 0.94 12.35 12.09
CA LYS A 10 0.95 11.95 13.49
C LYS A 10 -0.14 10.93 13.80
N LEU A 11 -1.37 11.18 13.33
CA LEU A 11 -2.52 10.31 13.56
C LEU A 11 -2.29 8.88 13.04
N ILE A 12 -1.75 8.77 11.82
CA ILE A 12 -1.47 7.48 11.18
C ILE A 12 -0.32 6.74 11.88
N ASN A 13 0.78 7.43 12.21
CA ASN A 13 1.90 6.78 12.88
C ASN A 13 1.55 6.33 14.30
N ASP A 14 0.82 7.15 15.06
CA ASP A 14 0.40 6.76 16.41
C ASP A 14 -0.56 5.57 16.36
N GLY A 15 -1.51 5.57 15.43
CA GLY A 15 -2.42 4.44 15.24
C GLY A 15 -1.68 3.17 14.79
N LEU A 16 -0.76 3.28 13.83
CA LEU A 16 0.08 2.17 13.36
C LEU A 16 0.87 1.55 14.51
N ARG A 17 1.52 2.37 15.35
CA ARG A 17 2.26 1.87 16.52
C ARG A 17 1.34 1.17 17.52
N LYS A 18 0.14 1.71 17.77
CA LYS A 18 -0.82 1.09 18.70
C LYS A 18 -1.33 -0.25 18.19
N ILE A 19 -1.71 -0.35 16.92
CA ILE A 19 -2.19 -1.63 16.36
C ILE A 19 -1.08 -2.68 16.26
N LYS A 20 0.19 -2.26 16.13
CA LYS A 20 1.34 -3.15 16.28
C LYS A 20 1.50 -3.60 17.74
N ALA A 21 1.48 -2.65 18.68
CA ALA A 21 1.67 -2.95 20.11
C ALA A 21 0.56 -3.83 20.71
N ASN A 22 -0.68 -3.71 20.24
CA ASN A 22 -1.81 -4.50 20.74
C ASN A 22 -2.05 -5.81 19.95
N GLY A 23 -1.20 -6.13 18.97
CA GLY A 23 -1.25 -7.35 18.16
C GLY A 23 -2.35 -7.38 17.08
N VAL A 24 -3.07 -6.28 16.85
CA VAL A 24 -4.06 -6.20 15.76
C VAL A 24 -3.38 -6.28 14.39
N TYR A 25 -2.24 -5.60 14.23
CA TYR A 25 -1.44 -5.67 13.00
C TYR A 25 -1.06 -7.12 12.66
N ASP A 26 -0.59 -7.89 13.64
CA ASP A 26 -0.15 -9.28 13.42
C ASP A 26 -1.30 -10.19 12.99
N LYS A 27 -2.51 -9.96 13.51
CA LYS A 27 -3.71 -10.71 13.10
C LYS A 27 -4.10 -10.41 11.66
N ILE A 28 -4.06 -9.13 11.27
CA ILE A 28 -4.29 -8.71 9.88
C ILE A 28 -3.21 -9.32 8.98
N PHE A 29 -1.93 -9.20 9.35
CA PHE A 29 -0.83 -9.78 8.61
C PHE A 29 -1.00 -11.29 8.40
N ASN A 30 -1.35 -12.04 9.45
CA ASN A 30 -1.54 -13.49 9.37
C ASN A 30 -2.71 -13.88 8.46
N THR A 31 -3.74 -13.04 8.34
CA THR A 31 -4.87 -13.27 7.43
C THR A 31 -4.39 -13.30 5.97
N TYR A 32 -3.48 -12.41 5.58
CA TYR A 32 -3.10 -12.23 4.17
C TYR A 32 -1.78 -12.90 3.78
N PHE A 33 -0.83 -13.00 4.73
CA PHE A 33 0.55 -13.42 4.46
C PHE A 33 1.04 -14.56 5.37
N GLY A 34 0.23 -14.94 6.37
CA GLY A 34 0.57 -15.99 7.33
C GLY A 34 -0.21 -17.29 7.07
N ASP A 35 -0.89 -17.77 8.10
CA ASP A 35 -1.64 -19.03 8.06
C ASP A 35 -3.04 -18.91 7.45
N GLY A 36 -3.46 -17.69 7.08
CA GLY A 36 -4.77 -17.43 6.49
C GLY A 36 -5.91 -17.38 7.52
N THR A 37 -5.62 -17.36 8.83
CA THR A 37 -6.64 -17.22 9.87
C THR A 37 -7.38 -15.89 9.70
N PRO A 38 -8.70 -15.89 9.43
CA PRO A 38 -9.43 -14.64 9.20
C PRO A 38 -9.46 -13.75 10.45
N TYR A 39 -9.23 -12.46 10.26
CA TYR A 39 -9.42 -11.44 11.29
C TYR A 39 -10.39 -10.35 10.80
N GLN A 40 -11.47 -10.14 11.55
CA GLN A 40 -12.42 -9.08 11.25
C GLN A 40 -12.03 -7.80 11.99
N VAL A 41 -11.66 -6.77 11.23
CA VAL A 41 -11.36 -5.44 11.78
C VAL A 41 -12.64 -4.79 12.31
N ALA A 42 -12.58 -4.23 13.52
CA ALA A 42 -13.69 -3.50 14.10
C ALA A 42 -13.98 -2.20 13.32
N GLU A 43 -15.25 -1.85 13.14
CA GLU A 43 -15.61 -0.57 12.55
C GLU A 43 -15.27 0.60 13.48
N SER A 44 -14.78 1.70 12.90
CA SER A 44 -14.51 2.91 13.67
C SER A 44 -15.80 3.58 14.13
N LYS A 45 -15.82 3.95 15.41
CA LYS A 45 -16.91 4.74 16.00
C LYS A 45 -16.85 6.23 15.65
N ASN A 46 -15.83 6.66 14.91
CA ASN A 46 -15.59 8.05 14.50
C ASN A 46 -15.75 9.07 15.65
N THR A 47 -15.16 8.79 16.81
CA THR A 47 -15.23 9.64 18.00
C THR A 47 -14.60 11.02 17.80
N LEU A 48 -13.77 11.19 16.77
CA LEU A 48 -13.17 12.46 16.37
C LEU A 48 -14.06 13.29 15.43
N GLY A 49 -15.15 12.71 14.89
CA GLY A 49 -15.98 13.37 13.88
C GLY A 49 -15.21 13.72 12.60
N LYS A 50 -14.16 12.95 12.28
CA LYS A 50 -13.24 13.20 11.17
C LYS A 50 -13.25 12.02 10.20
N THR A 51 -13.48 12.29 8.91
CA THR A 51 -13.36 11.30 7.84
C THR A 51 -12.16 11.63 6.97
N LEU A 52 -11.30 10.65 6.70
CA LEU A 52 -10.19 10.78 5.77
C LEU A 52 -10.52 10.10 4.45
N ASN A 53 -10.26 10.79 3.34
CA ASN A 53 -10.30 10.20 2.00
C ASN A 53 -8.98 9.46 1.74
N VAL A 54 -9.05 8.16 1.52
CA VAL A 54 -7.88 7.29 1.39
C VAL A 54 -7.83 6.71 -0.01
N ALA A 55 -6.82 7.10 -0.78
CA ALA A 55 -6.61 6.58 -2.13
C ALA A 55 -5.87 5.24 -2.10
N GLN A 56 -6.36 4.28 -2.89
CA GLN A 56 -5.76 2.97 -3.09
C GLN A 56 -5.94 2.54 -4.55
N ASP A 57 -4.97 1.83 -5.13
CA ASP A 57 -5.12 1.19 -6.44
C ASP A 57 -5.72 -0.21 -6.26
N MET A 58 -7.05 -0.32 -6.25
CA MET A 58 -7.79 -1.54 -5.86
C MET A 58 -7.77 -2.64 -6.94
N ALA A 59 -6.60 -2.88 -7.54
CA ALA A 59 -6.30 -3.95 -8.47
C ALA A 59 -5.07 -4.76 -8.02
N TYR A 60 -4.63 -4.61 -6.77
CA TYR A 60 -3.38 -5.13 -6.24
C TYR A 60 -3.58 -6.09 -5.05
N ALA A 61 -4.09 -7.28 -5.33
CA ALA A 61 -4.18 -8.35 -4.34
C ALA A 61 -2.78 -8.87 -3.93
N PRO A 62 -2.55 -9.19 -2.65
CA PRO A 62 -3.52 -9.21 -1.54
C PRO A 62 -3.57 -7.90 -0.72
N PHE A 63 -2.98 -6.80 -1.18
CA PHE A 63 -2.91 -5.54 -0.44
C PHE A 63 -4.21 -4.72 -0.53
N GLU A 64 -4.69 -4.45 -1.74
CA GLU A 64 -5.95 -3.75 -1.97
C GLU A 64 -6.60 -4.22 -3.27
N PHE A 65 -7.85 -4.68 -3.21
CA PHE A 65 -8.56 -5.11 -4.40
C PHE A 65 -10.07 -4.99 -4.18
N ILE A 66 -10.81 -4.99 -5.29
CA ILE A 66 -12.26 -5.17 -5.26
C ILE A 66 -12.55 -6.67 -5.30
N ASN A 67 -13.20 -7.20 -4.26
CA ASN A 67 -13.59 -8.61 -4.21
C ASN A 67 -14.79 -8.91 -5.12
N ASP A 68 -15.16 -10.19 -5.23
CA ASP A 68 -16.28 -10.65 -6.09
C ASP A 68 -17.64 -10.03 -5.71
N ALA A 69 -17.79 -9.55 -4.47
CA ALA A 69 -18.98 -8.86 -3.99
C ALA A 69 -18.97 -7.35 -4.31
N GLY A 70 -17.94 -6.85 -4.98
CA GLY A 70 -17.79 -5.44 -5.34
C GLY A 70 -17.27 -4.55 -4.21
N ASN A 71 -16.74 -5.14 -3.13
CA ASN A 71 -16.27 -4.40 -1.95
C ASN A 71 -14.74 -4.31 -1.90
N PRO A 72 -14.17 -3.21 -1.38
CA PRO A 72 -12.74 -3.13 -1.07
C PRO A 72 -12.34 -4.14 0.01
N GLU A 73 -11.31 -4.93 -0.29
CA GLU A 73 -10.71 -5.96 0.55
C GLU A 73 -9.18 -5.95 0.39
N GLY A 74 -8.47 -6.44 1.40
CA GLY A 74 -7.03 -6.61 1.36
C GLY A 74 -6.32 -6.07 2.60
N PHE A 75 -5.03 -6.38 2.71
CA PHE A 75 -4.21 -5.98 3.84
C PHE A 75 -4.20 -4.46 4.08
N ASP A 76 -4.03 -3.64 3.05
CA ASP A 76 -3.99 -2.17 3.19
C ASP A 76 -5.36 -1.60 3.56
N VAL A 77 -6.44 -2.22 3.05
CA VAL A 77 -7.84 -1.90 3.42
C VAL A 77 -8.07 -2.13 4.91
N ASP A 78 -7.70 -3.31 5.41
CA ASP A 78 -7.87 -3.68 6.81
C ASP A 78 -6.93 -2.91 7.73
N LEU A 79 -5.71 -2.65 7.29
CA LEU A 79 -4.73 -1.83 8.00
C LEU A 79 -5.27 -0.43 8.27
N ILE A 80 -5.77 0.28 7.25
CA ILE A 80 -6.27 1.64 7.45
C ILE A 80 -7.57 1.66 8.27
N ARG A 81 -8.45 0.67 8.11
CA ARG A 81 -9.65 0.51 8.95
C ARG A 81 -9.27 0.27 10.42
N ALA A 82 -8.24 -0.52 10.70
CA ALA A 82 -7.80 -0.80 12.06
C ALA A 82 -7.18 0.44 12.72
N ILE A 83 -6.35 1.18 12.00
CA ILE A 83 -5.82 2.49 12.45
C ILE A 83 -6.98 3.45 12.72
N ALA A 84 -7.98 3.49 11.83
CA ALA A 84 -9.16 4.33 11.97
C ALA A 84 -9.98 4.00 13.22
N ALA A 85 -10.20 2.72 13.49
CA ALA A 85 -10.93 2.25 14.66
C ALA A 85 -10.18 2.55 15.97
N GLU A 86 -8.86 2.32 15.99
CA GLU A 86 -8.02 2.58 17.16
C GLU A 86 -7.89 4.08 17.47
N MET A 87 -7.88 4.92 16.45
CA MET A 87 -7.67 6.37 16.59
C MET A 87 -8.96 7.19 16.54
N GLY A 88 -10.10 6.56 16.24
CA GLY A 88 -11.42 7.19 16.31
C GLY A 88 -11.76 8.11 15.14
N PHE A 89 -11.20 7.91 13.95
CA PHE A 89 -11.60 8.60 12.71
C PHE A 89 -12.28 7.61 11.75
N ALA A 90 -13.05 8.09 10.77
CA ALA A 90 -13.63 7.27 9.71
C ALA A 90 -12.80 7.32 8.42
N VAL A 91 -12.96 6.32 7.56
CA VAL A 91 -12.28 6.25 6.26
C VAL A 91 -13.30 6.21 5.14
N ASN A 92 -13.04 6.97 4.08
CA ASN A 92 -13.69 6.84 2.80
C ASN A 92 -12.63 6.35 1.81
N LEU A 93 -12.79 5.11 1.32
CA LEU A 93 -11.82 4.50 0.41
C LEU A 93 -12.14 4.90 -1.03
N ILE A 94 -11.13 5.39 -1.74
CA ILE A 94 -11.24 5.88 -3.11
C ILE A 94 -10.34 5.04 -4.01
N ASN A 95 -10.93 4.31 -4.94
CA ASN A 95 -10.16 3.60 -5.95
C ASN A 95 -9.51 4.61 -6.90
N THR A 96 -8.18 4.62 -6.94
CA THR A 96 -7.38 5.55 -7.75
C THR A 96 -6.25 4.78 -8.42
N ASN A 97 -6.17 4.86 -9.74
CA ASN A 97 -5.11 4.21 -10.51
C ASN A 97 -3.72 4.67 -10.03
N TRP A 98 -2.79 3.71 -9.95
CA TRP A 98 -1.41 3.93 -9.52
C TRP A 98 -0.70 5.12 -10.19
N ASP A 99 -0.78 5.25 -11.52
CA ASP A 99 -0.08 6.29 -12.28
C ASP A 99 -0.52 7.70 -11.84
N GLY A 100 -1.76 7.84 -11.38
CA GLY A 100 -2.36 9.09 -10.94
C GLY A 100 -2.41 9.30 -9.43
N ILE A 101 -1.95 8.33 -8.62
CA ILE A 101 -2.27 8.31 -7.17
C ILE A 101 -1.61 9.45 -6.40
N ILE A 102 -0.33 9.75 -6.69
CA ILE A 102 0.40 10.89 -6.09
C ILE A 102 -0.15 12.22 -6.62
N PRO A 103 -0.30 12.45 -7.94
CA PRO A 103 -0.95 13.66 -8.45
C PRO A 103 -2.32 13.93 -7.85
N SER A 104 -3.14 12.90 -7.68
CA SER A 104 -4.49 13.00 -7.07
C SER A 104 -4.42 13.46 -5.61
N LEU A 105 -3.51 12.89 -4.81
CA LEU A 105 -3.25 13.34 -3.43
C LEU A 105 -2.82 14.80 -3.37
N LEU A 106 -1.88 15.20 -4.23
CA LEU A 106 -1.36 16.57 -4.30
C LEU A 106 -2.43 17.58 -4.73
N ALA A 107 -3.35 17.16 -5.61
CA ALA A 107 -4.49 17.96 -6.07
C ALA A 107 -5.59 18.14 -5.01
N GLY A 108 -5.56 17.40 -3.90
CA GLY A 108 -6.57 17.51 -2.86
C GLY A 108 -7.70 16.48 -2.92
N ASN A 109 -7.65 15.53 -3.87
CA ASN A 109 -8.72 14.56 -4.06
C ASN A 109 -8.71 13.43 -3.02
N SER A 110 -7.58 13.23 -2.34
CA SER A 110 -7.44 12.35 -1.18
C SER A 110 -6.60 13.02 -0.10
N ASP A 111 -6.63 12.48 1.12
CA ASP A 111 -5.87 12.93 2.28
C ASP A 111 -4.67 12.01 2.57
N LEU A 112 -4.81 10.74 2.23
CA LEU A 112 -3.85 9.68 2.49
C LEU A 112 -3.80 8.74 1.29
N ILE A 113 -2.65 8.12 1.08
CA ILE A 113 -2.47 6.97 0.19
C ILE A 113 -2.06 5.79 1.08
N ILE A 114 -2.69 4.63 0.90
CA ILE A 114 -2.26 3.35 1.47
C ILE A 114 -2.43 2.28 0.38
N SER A 115 -1.33 2.01 -0.33
CA SER A 115 -1.35 1.21 -1.56
C SER A 115 0.02 0.60 -1.84
N ALA A 116 0.54 -0.15 -0.85
CA ALA A 116 1.85 -0.79 -0.80
C ALA A 116 3.03 0.06 -1.33
N MET A 117 2.95 1.39 -1.13
CA MET A 117 3.84 2.32 -1.82
C MET A 117 5.25 2.21 -1.26
N THR A 118 6.18 1.70 -2.07
CA THR A 118 7.60 1.69 -1.69
C THR A 118 8.09 3.10 -1.36
N ILE A 119 8.75 3.23 -0.22
CA ILE A 119 9.39 4.48 0.20
C ILE A 119 10.63 4.69 -0.68
N THR A 120 10.67 5.80 -1.41
CA THR A 120 11.83 6.20 -2.22
C THR A 120 12.15 7.67 -1.96
N GLU A 121 13.41 8.05 -2.15
CA GLU A 121 13.85 9.46 -2.01
C GLU A 121 13.08 10.37 -2.97
N GLU A 122 12.85 9.92 -4.20
CA GLU A 122 12.14 10.71 -5.21
C GLU A 122 10.69 11.02 -4.80
N ARG A 123 9.96 10.02 -4.30
CA ARG A 123 8.61 10.23 -3.79
C ARG A 123 8.62 11.13 -2.56
N ALA A 124 9.62 10.97 -1.68
CA ALA A 124 9.75 11.76 -0.46
C ALA A 124 9.96 13.27 -0.72
N LYS A 125 10.43 13.65 -1.92
CA LYS A 125 10.49 15.07 -2.35
C LYS A 125 9.10 15.70 -2.45
N SER A 126 8.06 14.93 -2.74
CA SER A 126 6.69 15.43 -2.97
C SER A 126 5.70 15.06 -1.86
N VAL A 127 5.90 13.92 -1.20
CA VAL A 127 4.99 13.40 -0.18
C VAL A 127 5.73 13.07 1.12
N THR A 128 4.98 12.95 2.21
CA THR A 128 5.48 12.41 3.48
C THR A 128 4.92 11.01 3.70
N PHE A 129 5.83 10.09 4.05
CA PHE A 129 5.53 8.70 4.38
C PHE A 129 5.23 8.52 5.87
N SER A 130 4.40 7.52 6.18
CA SER A 130 4.32 6.97 7.53
C SER A 130 5.62 6.25 7.90
N GLU A 131 5.68 5.75 9.13
CA GLU A 131 6.58 4.63 9.44
C GLU A 131 6.28 3.45 8.50
N PRO A 132 7.31 2.65 8.13
CA PRO A 132 7.10 1.46 7.31
C PRO A 132 6.11 0.50 7.96
N TYR A 133 5.16 0.00 7.16
CA TYR A 133 4.17 -0.97 7.61
C TYR A 133 4.32 -2.35 6.97
N PHE A 134 5.18 -2.51 5.97
CA PHE A 134 5.45 -3.79 5.33
C PHE A 134 6.87 -3.79 4.76
N GLU A 135 7.61 -4.89 4.96
CA GLU A 135 8.92 -5.08 4.35
C GLU A 135 8.77 -5.97 3.11
N ALA A 136 8.91 -5.36 1.93
CA ALA A 136 8.76 -6.06 0.67
C ALA A 136 10.11 -6.51 0.10
N THR A 137 10.16 -7.75 -0.40
CA THR A 137 11.26 -8.23 -1.25
C THR A 137 10.75 -8.38 -2.68
N GLN A 138 11.50 -7.88 -3.64
CA GLN A 138 11.16 -8.00 -5.05
C GLN A 138 11.63 -9.33 -5.63
N TYR A 139 10.79 -9.93 -6.47
CA TYR A 139 11.09 -11.18 -7.17
C TYR A 139 10.70 -11.09 -8.64
N ILE A 140 11.37 -11.90 -9.47
CA ILE A 140 10.97 -12.12 -10.85
C ILE A 140 10.13 -13.40 -10.89
N ALA A 141 8.87 -13.28 -11.27
CA ALA A 141 8.03 -14.44 -11.55
C ALA A 141 8.35 -14.99 -12.95
N VAL A 142 8.66 -16.28 -13.04
CA VAL A 142 8.92 -16.98 -14.30
C VAL A 142 8.01 -18.19 -14.43
N LYS A 143 7.75 -18.62 -15.67
CA LYS A 143 6.99 -19.87 -15.91
C LYS A 143 7.72 -21.06 -15.28
N GLN A 144 6.95 -22.03 -14.80
CA GLN A 144 7.49 -23.30 -14.32
C GLN A 144 8.37 -23.95 -15.39
N GLY A 145 9.56 -24.43 -15.00
CA GLY A 145 10.55 -25.00 -15.92
C GLY A 145 11.38 -23.97 -16.69
N SER A 146 11.22 -22.67 -16.44
CA SER A 146 12.09 -21.64 -17.00
C SER A 146 13.56 -21.87 -16.64
N LYS A 147 14.45 -21.52 -17.58
CA LYS A 147 15.91 -21.54 -17.36
C LYS A 147 16.45 -20.24 -16.75
N ILE A 148 15.62 -19.23 -16.59
CA ILE A 148 15.98 -17.95 -15.96
C ILE A 148 16.23 -18.20 -14.46
N LYS A 149 17.44 -17.86 -13.99
CA LYS A 149 17.87 -18.03 -12.60
C LYS A 149 18.43 -16.75 -11.98
N LYS A 150 18.75 -15.75 -12.80
CA LYS A 150 19.28 -14.45 -12.38
C LYS A 150 18.84 -13.36 -13.33
N LEU A 151 18.97 -12.11 -12.90
CA LEU A 151 18.53 -10.93 -13.65
C LEU A 151 19.15 -10.87 -15.06
N ALA A 152 20.45 -11.15 -15.19
CA ALA A 152 21.14 -11.21 -16.49
C ALA A 152 20.50 -12.17 -17.51
N ASP A 153 19.80 -13.23 -17.08
CA ASP A 153 19.15 -14.17 -18.00
C ASP A 153 17.91 -13.57 -18.69
N LEU A 154 17.46 -12.37 -18.25
CA LEU A 154 16.38 -11.62 -18.88
C LEU A 154 16.84 -10.77 -20.07
N GLU A 155 18.14 -10.70 -20.36
CA GLU A 155 18.65 -9.93 -21.50
C GLU A 155 18.00 -10.39 -22.83
N GLY A 156 17.51 -9.42 -23.60
CA GLY A 156 16.78 -9.67 -24.85
C GLY A 156 15.40 -10.33 -24.68
N LYS A 157 14.88 -10.46 -23.46
CA LYS A 157 13.50 -10.94 -23.19
C LYS A 157 12.53 -9.78 -23.05
N LYS A 158 11.25 -10.07 -23.25
CA LYS A 158 10.16 -9.16 -22.87
C LYS A 158 9.87 -9.33 -21.38
N ILE A 159 9.98 -8.24 -20.62
CA ILE A 159 9.77 -8.20 -19.17
C ILE A 159 8.51 -7.39 -18.93
N GLY A 160 7.55 -7.96 -18.19
CA GLY A 160 6.34 -7.24 -17.78
C GLY A 160 6.59 -6.58 -16.42
N VAL A 161 6.31 -5.28 -16.34
CA VAL A 161 6.36 -4.48 -15.10
C VAL A 161 5.12 -3.60 -15.03
N GLN A 162 4.74 -3.19 -13.83
CA GLN A 162 3.82 -2.07 -13.66
C GLN A 162 4.63 -0.77 -13.73
N ASN A 163 4.21 0.16 -14.57
CA ASN A 163 4.87 1.44 -14.77
C ASN A 163 5.05 2.20 -13.44
N ALA A 164 6.15 2.93 -13.31
CA ALA A 164 6.46 3.78 -12.16
C ALA A 164 6.50 3.03 -10.81
N THR A 165 6.75 1.72 -10.84
CA THR A 165 7.03 0.90 -9.65
C THR A 165 8.52 0.68 -9.48
N THR A 166 8.93 0.26 -8.29
CA THR A 166 10.34 -0.11 -8.06
C THR A 166 10.77 -1.32 -8.88
N GLY A 167 9.83 -2.15 -9.37
CA GLY A 167 10.15 -3.28 -10.26
C GLY A 167 10.47 -2.80 -11.68
N ASP A 168 9.73 -1.79 -12.14
CA ASP A 168 10.03 -1.05 -13.37
C ASP A 168 11.41 -0.39 -13.27
N PHE A 169 11.64 0.44 -12.24
CA PHE A 169 12.92 1.12 -12.06
C PHE A 169 14.11 0.15 -12.00
N ALA A 170 13.98 -0.96 -11.27
CA ALA A 170 15.04 -1.96 -11.18
C ALA A 170 15.39 -2.60 -12.52
N VAL A 171 14.39 -2.89 -13.37
CA VAL A 171 14.59 -3.46 -14.71
C VAL A 171 15.19 -2.42 -15.65
N THR A 172 14.63 -1.21 -15.65
CA THR A 172 15.06 -0.09 -16.48
C THR A 172 16.51 0.30 -16.17
N ASP A 173 16.87 0.44 -14.89
CA ASP A 173 18.23 0.76 -14.45
C ASP A 173 19.22 -0.36 -14.79
N TYR A 174 18.85 -1.63 -14.57
CA TYR A 174 19.77 -2.74 -14.80
C TYR A 174 20.11 -2.92 -16.28
N PHE A 175 19.12 -2.73 -17.16
CA PHE A 175 19.29 -2.91 -18.60
C PHE A 175 19.56 -1.61 -19.36
N ASN A 176 19.62 -0.46 -18.67
CA ASN A 176 19.74 0.87 -19.26
C ASN A 176 18.70 1.10 -20.37
N LEU A 177 17.44 0.84 -20.04
CA LEU A 177 16.32 1.06 -20.96
C LEU A 177 15.88 2.53 -20.90
N ASP A 178 15.48 3.07 -22.04
CA ASP A 178 14.94 4.44 -22.18
C ASP A 178 13.43 4.49 -21.92
#